data_AF-A0A926PIE8-F1
#
_entry.id   AF-A0A926PIE8-F1
#
_cell.length_a   1.000
_cell.length_b   1.000
_cell.length_c   1.000
_cell.angle_alpha   90.00
_cell.angle_beta   90.00
_cell.angle_gamma   90.00
#
_symmetry.space_group_name_H-M   'P 1'
#
loop_
_entity.id
_entity.type
_entity.pdbx_description
1 polymer ?
#
loop_
_entity_poly.entity_id
_entity_poly.type
_entity_poly.pdbx_seq_one_letter_code
_entity_poly.pdbx_strand_id
1 'polypeptide(L)' 'MHSKLLTKWGDREQWKKVQKLYALGFRFHRYRGAYPSLPDRLREVDQFVEQYPDHALRIAKPDETLLPDEK' A
#
# COMPACT_ATOMS: atom_id res chain seq x y z
N MET A 1 -14.43 29.72 -0.90
CA MET A 1 -13.38 28.75 -0.49
C MET A 1 -14.07 27.54 0.11
N HIS A 2 -14.31 26.49 -0.69
CA HIS A 2 -14.97 25.28 -0.19
C HIS A 2 -13.91 24.30 0.32
N SER A 3 -13.68 24.32 1.63
CA SER A 3 -12.93 23.28 2.34
C SER A 3 -13.80 22.02 2.34
N LYS A 4 -13.62 21.15 1.34
CA LYS A 4 -14.17 19.79 1.36
C LYS A 4 -13.62 19.11 2.61
N LEU A 5 -14.48 18.92 3.60
CA LEU A 5 -14.28 17.95 4.67
C LEU A 5 -14.14 16.59 3.97
N LEU A 6 -12.90 16.19 3.68
CA LEU A 6 -12.62 14.89 3.09
C LEU A 6 -13.10 13.83 4.08
N THR A 7 -14.16 13.19 3.63
CA THR A 7 -14.91 12.12 4.25
C THR A 7 -13.99 11.07 4.87
N LYS A 8 -14.07 10.97 6.20
CA LYS A 8 -13.48 10.01 7.17
C LYS A 8 -13.41 8.51 6.76
N TRP A 9 -13.94 8.17 5.59
CA TRP A 9 -14.05 6.82 5.03
C TRP A 9 -12.88 6.48 4.11
N GLY A 10 -12.32 7.48 3.40
CA GLY A 10 -11.13 7.28 2.55
C GLY A 10 -9.89 6.87 3.35
N ASP A 11 -9.79 7.34 4.59
CA ASP A 11 -8.71 6.96 5.50
C ASP A 11 -8.66 5.45 5.76
N ARG A 12 -9.81 4.77 5.94
CA ARG A 12 -9.81 3.34 6.29
C ARG A 12 -9.29 2.47 5.15
N GLU A 13 -9.73 2.74 3.92
CA GLU A 13 -9.24 1.98 2.75
C GLU A 13 -7.77 2.28 2.46
N GLN A 14 -7.34 3.54 2.60
CA GLN A 14 -5.93 3.91 2.47
C GLN A 14 -5.09 3.23 3.55
N TRP A 15 -5.55 3.17 4.79
CA TRP A 15 -4.87 2.46 5.87
C TRP A 15 -4.82 0.95 5.62
N LYS A 16 -5.89 0.30 5.17
CA LYS A 16 -5.86 -1.12 4.78
C LYS A 16 -4.84 -1.36 3.65
N LYS A 17 -4.74 -0.45 2.68
CA LYS A 17 -3.74 -0.52 1.60
C LYS A 17 -2.31 -0.44 2.15
N VAL A 18 -2.04 0.55 2.99
CA VAL A 18 -0.72 0.72 3.62
C VAL A 18 -0.38 -0.50 4.48
N GLN A 19 -1.34 -1.00 5.25
CA GLN A 19 -1.19 -2.20 6.06
C GLN A 19 -0.84 -3.42 5.20
N LYS A 20 -1.57 -3.65 4.10
CA LYS A 20 -1.30 -4.77 3.19
C LYS A 20 0.08 -4.66 2.54
N LEU A 21 0.45 -3.49 2.03
CA LEU A 21 1.80 -3.26 1.49
C LEU A 21 2.89 -3.50 2.54
N TYR A 22 2.69 -3.01 3.76
CA TYR A 22 3.64 -3.19 4.85
C TYR A 22 3.79 -4.66 5.24
N ALA A 23 2.67 -5.39 5.31
CA ALA A 23 2.61 -6.83 5.51
C ALA A 23 3.35 -7.58 4.39
N LEU A 24 3.27 -7.14 3.14
CA LEU A 24 3.98 -7.75 2.01
C LEU A 24 5.48 -7.38 1.93
N GLY A 25 5.99 -6.62 2.89
CA GLY A 25 7.41 -6.29 3.01
C GLY A 25 7.79 -4.91 2.45
N PHE A 26 6.83 -4.10 2.01
CA PHE A 26 7.10 -2.77 1.48
C PHE A 26 7.42 -1.77 2.60
N ARG A 27 8.37 -0.87 2.34
CA ARG A 27 8.77 0.21 3.27
C ARG A 27 8.81 1.55 2.54
N PHE A 28 8.24 2.58 3.16
CA PHE A 28 8.01 3.89 2.55
C PHE A 28 9.08 4.93 2.94
N HIS A 29 10.36 4.53 2.95
CA HIS A 29 11.45 5.40 3.38
C HIS A 29 11.97 6.34 2.26
N ARG A 30 11.57 6.11 1.00
CA ARG A 30 11.86 6.97 -0.14
C ARG A 30 10.59 7.22 -0.96
N TYR A 31 10.37 8.49 -1.28
CA TYR A 31 9.25 8.95 -2.13
C TYR A 31 9.67 9.25 -3.58
N ARG A 32 10.97 9.14 -3.89
CA ARG A 32 11.55 9.44 -5.21
C ARG A 32 12.48 8.32 -5.63
N GLY A 33 12.27 7.76 -6.82
CA GLY A 33 13.14 6.79 -7.46
C GLY A 33 12.62 6.37 -8.84
N ALA A 34 13.44 5.61 -9.58
CA ALA A 34 13.11 5.07 -10.90
C ALA A 34 12.38 3.72 -10.78
N TYR A 35 11.30 3.68 -9.99
CA TYR A 35 10.46 2.50 -9.82
C TYR A 35 8.99 2.86 -10.08
N PRO A 36 8.15 1.89 -10.46
CA PRO A 36 6.74 2.13 -10.72
C PRO A 36 6.03 2.70 -9.49
N SER A 37 5.04 3.56 -9.74
CA SER A 37 4.20 4.13 -8.69
C SER A 37 3.47 3.04 -7.93
N LEU A 38 3.30 3.25 -6.63
CA LEU A 38 2.50 2.37 -5.79
C LEU A 38 1.03 2.33 -6.28
N PRO A 39 0.32 1.23 -6.05
CA PRO A 39 -1.08 1.10 -6.45
C PRO A 39 -1.97 2.15 -5.79
N ASP A 40 -2.99 2.60 -6.52
CA ASP A 40 -3.95 3.60 -6.04
C ASP A 40 -4.95 2.96 -5.06
N ARG A 41 -5.42 1.75 -5.38
CA ARG A 41 -6.42 1.00 -4.62
C ARG A 41 -5.86 -0.22 -3.89
N LEU A 42 -6.52 -0.62 -2.81
CA LEU A 42 -6.18 -1.83 -2.04
C LEU A 42 -6.21 -3.10 -2.91
N ARG A 43 -7.20 -3.24 -3.79
CA ARG A 43 -7.39 -4.41 -4.65
C ARG A 43 -6.27 -4.60 -5.68
N GLU A 44 -5.56 -3.52 -6.02
CA GLU A 44 -4.47 -3.55 -7.00
C GLU A 44 -3.15 -4.00 -6.34
N VAL A 45 -3.09 -4.10 -5.01
CA VAL A 45 -1.87 -4.45 -4.28
C VAL A 45 -1.37 -5.84 -4.67
N ASP A 46 -2.23 -6.86 -4.70
CA ASP A 46 -1.81 -8.23 -5.05
C ASP A 46 -1.24 -8.28 -6.47
N GLN A 47 -2.00 -7.72 -7.43
CA GLN A 47 -1.58 -7.67 -8.82
C GLN A 47 -0.29 -6.86 -9.01
N PHE A 48 -0.07 -5.82 -8.21
CA PHE A 48 1.16 -5.03 -8.23
C PHE A 48 2.36 -5.82 -7.70
N VAL A 49 2.19 -6.59 -6.63
CA VAL A 49 3.25 -7.45 -6.08
C VAL A 49 3.60 -8.59 -7.03
N GLU A 50 2.62 -9.14 -7.74
CA GLU A 50 2.84 -10.16 -8.78
C GLU A 50 3.57 -9.58 -10.00
N GLN A 51 3.22 -8.37 -10.43
CA GLN A 51 3.88 -7.69 -11.56
C GLN A 51 5.30 -7.21 -11.22
N TYR A 52 5.54 -6.78 -9.98
CA TYR A 52 6.82 -6.24 -9.52
C TYR A 52 7.32 -6.97 -8.27
N PRO A 53 7.73 -8.25 -8.40
CA PRO A 53 8.17 -9.04 -7.25
C PRO A 53 9.47 -8.50 -6.63
N ASP A 54 10.36 -7.92 -7.46
CA ASP A 54 11.64 -7.32 -7.08
C ASP A 54 11.54 -5.78 -6.95
N HIS A 55 10.43 -5.29 -6.39
CA HIS A 55 10.24 -3.86 -6.24
C HIS A 55 11.26 -3.27 -5.24
N ALA A 56 11.90 -2.14 -5.57
CA ALA A 56 12.94 -1.50 -4.74
C ALA A 56 12.51 -1.16 -3.29
N LEU A 57 11.21 -1.00 -3.07
CA LEU A 57 10.62 -0.73 -1.75
C LEU A 57 10.31 -1.99 -0.94
N ARG A 58 10.34 -3.18 -1.54
CA ARG A 58 10.06 -4.47 -0.90
C ARG A 58 11.33 -5.01 -0.25
N ILE A 59 11.62 -4.48 0.94
CA ILE A 59 12.91 -4.69 1.62
C ILE A 59 12.78 -5.70 2.76
N ALA A 60 11.60 -5.81 3.37
CA ALA A 60 11.35 -6.72 4.47
C ALA A 60 10.75 -8.05 4.00
N LYS A 61 10.89 -9.09 4.82
CA LYS A 61 10.16 -10.35 4.61
C LYS A 61 8.65 -10.09 4.76
N PRO A 62 7.82 -10.75 3.95
CA PRO A 62 6.38 -10.66 4.14
C PRO A 62 5.98 -11.24 5.49
N ASP A 63 5.07 -10.55 6.17
CA ASP A 63 4.50 -10.91 7.45
C ASP A 63 2.98 -11.00 7.30
N GLU A 64 2.49 -12.22 7.19
CA GLU A 64 1.09 -12.52 6.93
C GLU A 64 0.19 -12.19 8.14
N THR A 65 0.76 -12.05 9.33
CA THR A 65 0.01 -11.71 10.55
C THR A 65 -0.52 -10.28 10.54
N LEU A 66 0.07 -9.42 9.69
CA LEU A 66 -0.29 -8.02 9.54
C LEU A 66 -1.29 -7.77 8.40
N LEU A 67 -1.72 -8.80 7.68
CA LEU A 67 -2.69 -8.63 6.59
C LEU A 67 -4.03 -8.08 7.13
N PRO A 68 -4.65 -7.10 6.45
CA PRO A 68 -5.93 -6.57 6.88
C PRO A 68 -7.02 -7.65 6.74
N ASP A 69 -7.80 -7.84 7.80
CA ASP A 69 -8.97 -8.73 7.79
C ASP A 69 -9.98 -8.22 6.75
N GLU A 70 -10.36 -9.08 5.80
CA GLU A 70 -11.36 -8.80 4.76
C GLU A 70 -12.81 -8.82 5.29
N LYS A 71 -13.03 -8.63 6.61
CA LYS A 71 -14.37 -8.47 7.18
C LYS A 71 -15.10 -7.22 6.70
#